data_AF-A0A4Z1EA14-F1
#
_entry.id   AF-A0A4Z1EA14-F1
#
_cell.length_a   1.000
_cell.length_b   1.000
_cell.length_c   1.000
_cell.angle_alpha   90.00
_cell.angle_beta   90.00
_cell.angle_gamma   90.00
#
_symmetry.space_group_name_H-M   'P 1'
#
loop_
_entity.id
_entity.type
_entity.pdbx_description
1 polymer ?
#
loop_
_entity_poly.entity_id
_entity_poly.type
_entity_poly.pdbx_seq_one_letter_code
_entity_poly.pdbx_strand_id
1 'polypeptide(L)' 'MPEAEQTLNGDYELLEEHTFGPVNYKRYMSWKKGGGKITLGIRTLKANSDEENCSVDPGWSVKVENVNFKLVRTITW' A
#
# COMPACT_ATOMS: atom_id res chain seq x y z
N MET A 1 -11.47 7.36 -8.05
CA MET A 1 -10.05 7.46 -7.66
C MET A 1 -9.95 6.99 -6.23
N PRO A 2 -8.97 6.14 -5.86
CA PRO A 2 -8.75 5.78 -4.47
C PRO A 2 -8.59 7.08 -3.67
N GLU A 3 -9.41 7.25 -2.64
CA GLU A 3 -9.17 8.29 -1.65
C GLU A 3 -7.83 7.97 -0.97
N ALA A 4 -7.12 8.98 -0.46
CA ALA A 4 -5.76 8.83 0.09
C ALA A 4 -5.61 7.75 1.19
N GLU A 5 -6.71 7.18 1.66
CA GLU A 5 -6.82 6.30 2.81
C GLU A 5 -6.71 4.79 2.47
N GLN A 6 -7.25 4.35 1.34
CA GLN A 6 -7.42 2.92 1.04
C GLN A 6 -7.53 2.64 -0.47
N THR A 7 -7.27 1.38 -0.84
CA THR A 7 -7.65 0.86 -2.15
C THR A 7 -9.18 0.78 -2.27
N LEU A 8 -9.70 0.79 -3.50
CA LEU A 8 -11.10 0.61 -3.83
C LEU A 8 -11.64 -0.64 -3.15
N ASN A 9 -12.68 -0.46 -2.34
CA ASN A 9 -13.32 -1.50 -1.53
C ASN A 9 -12.38 -2.23 -0.53
N GLY A 10 -11.17 -1.72 -0.31
CA GLY A 10 -10.17 -2.38 0.53
C GLY A 10 -9.66 -3.70 -0.05
N ASP A 11 -9.75 -3.88 -1.37
CA ASP A 11 -9.27 -5.07 -2.08
C ASP A 11 -7.94 -4.82 -2.79
N TYR A 12 -7.44 -5.88 -3.42
CA TYR A 12 -6.25 -5.84 -4.26
C TYR A 12 -6.56 -5.18 -5.61
N GLU A 13 -5.72 -4.23 -5.99
CA GLU A 13 -5.78 -3.54 -7.28
C GLU A 13 -4.40 -3.43 -7.90
N LEU A 14 -4.32 -3.57 -9.22
CA LEU A 14 -3.09 -3.26 -9.95
C LEU A 14 -2.93 -1.74 -10.06
N LEU A 15 -1.93 -1.21 -9.36
CA LEU A 15 -1.59 0.21 -9.41
C LEU A 15 -0.35 0.41 -10.28
N GLU A 16 -0.53 1.06 -11.43
CA GLU A 16 0.60 1.43 -12.32
C GLU A 16 1.49 2.49 -11.68
N GLU A 17 0.89 3.61 -11.25
CA GLU A 17 1.51 4.59 -10.38
C GLU A 17 0.43 5.25 -9.51
N HIS A 18 0.57 5.16 -8.20
CA HIS A 18 -0.33 5.85 -7.29
C HIS A 18 0.39 6.25 -6.00
N THR A 19 0.03 7.41 -5.43
CA THR A 19 0.53 7.84 -4.12
C THR A 19 -0.63 8.02 -3.15
N PHE A 20 -0.67 7.17 -2.13
CA PHE A 20 -1.51 7.36 -0.96
C PHE A 20 -0.83 8.36 -0.02
N GLY A 21 -1.48 9.48 0.23
CA GLY A 21 -0.98 10.51 1.14
C GLY A 21 -0.81 10.00 2.58
N PRO A 22 -0.07 10.75 3.41
CA PRO A 22 0.03 10.44 4.83
C PRO A 22 -1.32 10.67 5.54
N VAL A 23 -1.61 9.87 6.55
CA VAL A 23 -2.79 10.00 7.42
C VAL A 23 -2.36 9.97 8.89
N ASN A 24 -3.22 10.40 9.81
CA ASN A 24 -2.91 10.49 11.24
C ASN A 24 -3.18 9.20 12.04
N TYR A 25 -3.47 8.09 11.35
CA TYR A 25 -3.70 6.77 11.95
C TYR A 25 -2.92 5.68 11.22
N LYS A 26 -2.81 4.49 11.82
CA LYS A 26 -2.12 3.34 11.23
C LYS A 26 -2.96 2.73 10.10
N ARG A 27 -2.31 2.37 9.00
CA ARG A 27 -2.88 1.59 7.90
C ARG A 27 -2.13 0.26 7.75
N TYR A 28 -2.69 -0.64 6.96
CA TYR A 28 -2.09 -1.92 6.63
C TYR A 28 -2.06 -2.09 5.13
N MET A 29 -0.86 -2.40 4.63
CA MET A 29 -0.64 -2.67 3.22
C MET A 29 -0.35 -4.15 3.01
N SER A 30 -0.78 -4.64 1.86
CA SER A 30 -0.45 -5.97 1.36
C SER A 30 -0.16 -5.87 -0.13
N TRP A 31 0.66 -6.76 -0.66
CA TRP A 31 0.91 -6.82 -2.09
C TRP A 31 1.15 -8.25 -2.54
N LYS A 32 0.90 -8.50 -3.83
CA LYS A 32 1.29 -9.74 -4.48
C LYS A 32 2.64 -9.58 -5.16
N LYS A 33 3.40 -10.68 -5.24
CA LYS A 33 4.69 -10.75 -5.91
C LYS A 33 4.58 -10.25 -7.35
N GLY A 34 5.52 -9.39 -7.75
CA GLY A 34 5.60 -8.81 -9.09
C GLY A 34 6.96 -8.13 -9.36
N GLY A 35 7.01 -7.33 -10.42
CA GLY A 35 8.21 -6.59 -10.83
C GLY A 35 8.28 -5.14 -10.31
N GLY A 36 7.24 -4.68 -9.61
CA GLY A 36 7.12 -3.30 -9.14
C GLY A 36 7.83 -3.01 -7.82
N LYS A 37 7.57 -1.80 -7.31
CA LYS A 37 8.16 -1.31 -6.06
C LYS A 37 7.16 -0.47 -5.26
N ILE A 38 7.39 -0.39 -3.96
CA ILE A 38 6.60 0.38 -3.01
C ILE A 38 7.55 1.29 -2.25
N THR A 39 7.28 2.59 -2.19
CA THR A 39 8.06 3.55 -1.40
C THR A 39 7.24 4.05 -0.22
N LEU A 40 7.80 3.92 0.98
CA LEU A 40 7.25 4.24 2.29
C LEU A 40 8.13 5.29 2.95
N GLY A 41 7.70 6.55 2.92
CA GLY A 41 8.55 7.66 3.37
C GLY A 41 9.92 7.64 2.67
N ILE A 42 10.97 7.28 3.42
CA ILE A 42 12.36 7.18 2.91
C ILE A 42 12.79 5.77 2.48
N ARG A 43 11.95 4.75 2.65
CA ARG A 43 12.28 3.35 2.36
C ARG A 43 11.63 2.92 1.05
N THR A 44 12.35 2.19 0.22
CA THR A 44 11.77 1.54 -0.98
C THR A 44 11.88 0.03 -0.84
N LEU A 45 10.76 -0.65 -1.01
CA LEU A 45 10.60 -2.10 -1.02
C LEU A 45 10.45 -2.58 -2.47
N LYS A 46 11.08 -3.69 -2.80
CA LYS A 46 10.80 -4.41 -4.05
C LYS A 46 9.65 -5.38 -3.79
N ALA A 47 8.67 -5.45 -4.70
CA ALA A 47 7.55 -6.37 -4.56
C ALA A 47 7.90 -7.81 -5.00
N ASN A 48 9.06 -8.34 -4.58
CA ASN A 48 9.59 -9.64 -5.04
C ASN A 48 9.05 -10.85 -4.26
N SER A 49 8.30 -10.62 -3.18
CA SER A 49 7.52 -11.59 -2.41
C SER A 49 6.07 -11.10 -2.27
N ASP A 50 5.16 -12.03 -1.99
CA ASP A 50 3.85 -11.69 -1.44
C ASP A 50 4.02 -11.28 0.01
N GLU A 51 3.42 -10.16 0.40
CA GLU A 51 3.40 -9.73 1.80
C GLU A 51 1.98 -9.32 2.18
N GLU A 52 1.60 -9.62 3.41
CA GLU A 52 0.27 -9.35 3.94
C GLU A 52 0.35 -8.56 5.24
N ASN A 53 -0.58 -7.62 5.41
CA ASN A 53 -0.82 -6.91 6.67
C ASN A 53 0.39 -6.16 7.24
N CYS A 54 1.30 -5.71 6.37
CA CYS A 54 2.43 -4.87 6.77
C CYS A 54 1.93 -3.49 7.24
N SER A 55 2.39 -3.04 8.40
CA SER A 55 1.94 -1.77 8.97
C SER A 55 2.56 -0.56 8.28
N VAL A 56 1.73 0.46 8.03
CA VAL A 56 2.15 1.81 7.63
C VAL A 56 1.85 2.74 8.80
N ASP A 57 2.89 3.34 9.37
CA ASP A 57 2.74 4.22 10.53
C ASP A 57 2.10 5.56 10.16
N PRO A 58 1.43 6.22 11.13
CA PRO A 58 0.90 7.57 10.93
C PRO A 58 1.96 8.54 10.38
N GLY A 59 1.54 9.43 9.48
CA GLY A 59 2.41 10.41 8.85
C GLY A 59 3.23 9.88 7.67
N TRP A 60 3.16 8.58 7.35
CA TRP A 60 3.88 8.00 6.21
C TRP A 60 2.98 7.94 4.98
N SER A 61 3.50 8.43 3.85
CA SER A 61 2.91 8.21 2.52
C SER A 61 3.34 6.87 1.95
N VAL A 62 2.55 6.36 1.01
CA VAL A 62 2.84 5.14 0.26
C VAL A 62 2.76 5.44 -1.23
N LYS A 63 3.90 5.39 -1.92
CA LYS A 63 3.94 5.41 -3.39
C LYS A 63 4.05 3.99 -3.91
N VAL A 64 3.20 3.61 -4.85
CA VAL A 64 3.15 2.28 -5.46
C VAL A 64 3.40 2.43 -6.96
N GLU A 65 4.29 1.61 -7.51
CA GLU A 65 4.63 1.59 -8.94
C GLU A 65 4.62 0.16 -9.47
N ASN A 66 3.64 -0.15 -10.34
CA ASN A 66 3.39 -1.43 -11.00
C ASN A 66 3.26 -2.62 -10.04
N VAL A 67 2.36 -2.52 -9.06
CA VAL A 67 2.14 -3.56 -8.03
C VAL A 67 0.66 -3.86 -7.88
N ASN A 68 0.32 -5.14 -7.74
CA ASN A 68 -1.00 -5.57 -7.28
C ASN A 68 -1.06 -5.40 -5.75
N PHE A 69 -1.73 -4.34 -5.31
CA PHE A 69 -1.57 -3.75 -3.99
C PHE A 69 -2.92 -3.56 -3.30
N LYS A 70 -2.93 -3.68 -1.97
CA LYS A 70 -4.08 -3.47 -1.10
C LYS A 70 -3.66 -2.56 0.05
N LEU A 71 -4.46 -1.55 0.36
CA LEU A 71 -4.28 -0.68 1.53
C LEU A 71 -5.59 -0.53 2.27
N VAL A 72 -5.59 -0.83 3.56
CA VAL A 72 -6.77 -0.79 4.41
C VAL A 72 -6.48 -0.11 5.74
N ARG A 73 -7.51 0.45 6.37
CA ARG A 73 -7.42 1.05 7.71
C ARG A 73 -7.37 -0.01 8.81
N THR A 74 -8.10 -1.11 8.66
CA THR A 74 -8.22 -2.19 9.64
C THR A 74 -8.11 -3.53 8.94
N ILE A 75 -7.55 -4.52 9.64
CA ILE A 75 -7.53 -5.92 9.20
C ILE A 75 -8.74 -6.60 9.82
N THR A 76 -9.56 -7.25 8.99
CA THR A 76 -10.61 -8.15 9.46
C THR A 76 -10.05 -9.57 9.39
N TRP A 77 -10.11 -10.30 10.51
CA TRP A 77 -9.65 -11.69 10.63
C TRP A 77 -10.73 -12.68 10.19
#